data_AF-A0A7V6LHV0-F1
#
_entry.id   AF-A0A7V6LHV0-F1
#
_cell.length_a   1.000
_cell.length_b   1.000
_cell.length_c   1.000
_cell.angle_alpha   90.00
_cell.angle_beta   90.00
_cell.angle_gamma   90.00
#
_symmetry.space_group_name_H-M   'P 1'
#
loop_
_entity.id
_entity.type
_entity.pdbx_description
1 polymer ?
#
loop_
_entity_poly.entity_id
_entity_poly.type
_entity_poly.pdbx_seq_one_letter_code
_entity_poly.pdbx_strand_id
1 'polypeptide(L)'
;MTVDEGGCFINSDAGEFIVSVRGQGSSLTNNGEITVTDFFVGGESSSVGYAENSEILNVARKFTLGRSGFGRFHLKPGGTINMAAGSREIIVGSVGTGELVLDDDWSTGTYVTLGNQTTATGRVTVTDATLDINTYCLVASGREAYGAMTLNGAGCVAGNADWHVGRGSASSGRVTLNDTAMIDSPKSLTIGYGAGATGIVEVLDSASITNIASQRIDIAAGTGSYGQLTVDENVFLGPITNLSIAANSQTAIGLLNMQGGTIAFVGGGSGYWSLFLGRSDSMSASRVHGWGSIKRAVASNTLRLTPHGQFVADGGGEEHDLDFSAFRTVGYNVENNASGTNGWYAVGKGRLIYPRMQNCSGSSHTTVGDYPTRAGFSLVNSFRYTMTTYPAGTFYNFAELYAADRSDIPVGLSNNRHDLVKGVWRVGFSSVSGSAAEPTPVTFEGMTVKFRYDPEGIEPDHKLGVYHHDGSPSGGWSRVSGTLVTLDPANPYIETTTAVDASSETWNAGWFAIVARKPNGTVYFLR
;
A
#
# COMPACT_ATOMS: atom_id res chain seq x y z
N MET A 1 -34.51 18.62 27.05
CA MET A 1 -33.16 19.20 27.14
C MET A 1 -32.83 19.41 28.60
N THR A 2 -31.75 18.81 29.09
CA THR A 2 -31.19 19.12 30.42
C THR A 2 -29.90 19.89 30.20
N VAL A 3 -29.79 21.06 30.84
CA VAL A 3 -28.59 21.90 30.82
C VAL A 3 -28.04 21.90 32.23
N ASP A 4 -26.88 21.26 32.40
CA ASP A 4 -26.16 21.28 33.67
C ASP A 4 -25.08 22.36 33.60
N GLU A 5 -25.18 23.32 34.52
CA GLU A 5 -24.29 24.48 34.71
C GLU A 5 -24.44 25.63 33.69
N GLY A 6 -24.21 26.87 34.17
CA GLY A 6 -24.49 28.14 33.47
C GLY A 6 -23.64 28.47 32.23
N GLY A 7 -23.14 27.45 31.54
CA GLY A 7 -22.26 27.54 30.38
C GLY A 7 -22.91 27.23 29.03
N CYS A 8 -24.15 26.74 28.99
CA CYS A 8 -24.88 26.57 27.74
C CYS A 8 -25.65 27.85 27.39
N PHE A 9 -25.37 28.42 26.21
CA PHE A 9 -26.04 29.60 25.72
C PHE A 9 -26.86 29.27 24.49
N ILE A 10 -28.13 29.69 24.55
CA ILE A 10 -29.08 29.60 23.45
C ILE A 10 -29.34 31.05 23.03
N ASN A 11 -28.90 31.43 21.83
CA ASN A 11 -29.17 32.75 21.28
C ASN A 11 -30.16 32.62 20.12
N SER A 12 -31.20 33.47 20.12
CA SER A 12 -32.23 33.57 19.08
C SER A 12 -32.21 34.92 18.34
N ASP A 13 -31.18 35.75 18.53
CA ASP A 13 -31.10 37.06 17.90
C ASP A 13 -30.88 36.95 16.39
N ALA A 14 -31.65 37.74 15.63
CA ALA A 14 -31.68 37.78 14.15
C ALA A 14 -32.27 36.55 13.42
N GLY A 15 -33.01 35.68 14.11
CA GLY A 15 -33.72 34.57 13.48
C GLY A 15 -32.87 33.31 13.24
N GLU A 16 -31.64 33.29 13.78
CA GLU A 16 -30.80 32.08 13.86
C GLU A 16 -30.88 31.52 15.28
N PHE A 17 -31.16 30.22 15.43
CA PHE A 17 -31.17 29.56 16.73
C PHE A 17 -29.83 28.86 16.96
N ILE A 18 -28.95 29.45 17.77
CA ILE A 18 -27.59 28.97 17.98
C ILE A 18 -27.48 28.34 19.37
N VAL A 19 -26.98 27.12 19.44
CA VAL A 19 -26.58 26.48 20.70
C VAL A 19 -25.07 26.50 20.82
N SER A 20 -24.57 27.02 21.95
CA SER A 20 -23.15 26.99 22.30
C SER A 20 -22.94 26.47 23.71
N VAL A 21 -22.27 25.31 23.82
CA VAL A 21 -21.80 24.75 25.09
C VAL A 21 -20.38 25.29 25.35
N ARG A 22 -20.24 26.17 26.34
CA ARG A 22 -18.99 26.87 26.70
C ARG A 22 -18.85 26.97 28.22
N GLY A 23 -17.69 27.37 28.73
CA GLY A 23 -17.38 27.31 30.17
C GLY A 23 -16.51 26.11 30.56
N GLN A 24 -16.12 26.00 31.82
CA GLN A 24 -15.35 24.86 32.33
C GLN A 24 -16.33 23.76 32.75
N GLY A 25 -16.28 22.59 32.11
CA GLY A 25 -17.07 21.42 32.52
C GLY A 25 -18.54 21.43 32.09
N SER A 26 -18.95 22.35 31.23
CA SER A 26 -20.36 22.51 30.87
C SER A 26 -20.87 21.38 29.99
N SER A 27 -22.08 20.90 30.27
CA SER A 27 -22.68 19.77 29.56
C SER A 27 -24.10 20.03 29.06
N LEU A 28 -24.42 19.45 27.92
CA LEU A 28 -25.75 19.45 27.32
C LEU A 28 -26.20 18.02 27.07
N THR A 29 -27.38 17.64 27.57
CA THR A 29 -28.01 16.37 27.21
C THR A 29 -29.31 16.64 26.45
N ASN A 30 -29.36 16.19 25.20
CA ASN A 30 -30.56 16.17 24.41
C ASN A 30 -31.30 14.83 24.50
N ASN A 31 -32.48 14.87 25.11
CA ASN A 31 -33.43 13.76 25.23
C ASN A 31 -34.80 14.16 24.63
N GLY A 32 -34.79 14.99 23.56
CA GLY A 32 -35.97 15.37 22.82
C GLY A 32 -35.59 15.91 21.45
N GLU A 33 -36.49 16.65 20.79
CA GLU A 33 -36.19 17.28 19.51
C GLU A 33 -35.62 18.69 19.70
N ILE A 34 -34.46 18.96 19.08
CA ILE A 34 -33.84 20.29 19.01
C ILE A 34 -33.64 20.66 17.55
N THR A 35 -34.01 21.89 17.17
CA THR A 35 -33.72 22.46 15.85
C THR A 35 -32.89 23.73 16.00
N VAL A 36 -31.69 23.73 15.43
CA VAL A 36 -30.69 24.81 15.52
C VAL A 36 -30.18 25.22 14.15
N THR A 37 -29.78 26.47 14.00
CA THR A 37 -29.02 26.96 12.86
C THR A 37 -27.58 26.49 12.93
N ASP A 38 -26.89 26.81 14.03
CA ASP A 38 -25.53 26.35 14.29
C ASP A 38 -25.45 25.68 15.66
N PHE A 39 -24.65 24.61 15.74
CA PHE A 39 -24.39 23.88 16.97
C PHE A 39 -22.89 23.90 17.29
N PHE A 40 -22.53 24.42 18.46
CA PHE A 40 -21.15 24.55 18.92
C PHE A 40 -20.93 23.88 20.28
N VAL A 41 -19.87 23.10 20.40
CA VAL A 41 -19.36 22.58 21.68
C VAL A 41 -17.91 23.00 21.85
N GLY A 42 -17.54 23.54 23.00
CA GLY A 42 -16.20 24.11 23.21
C GLY A 42 -16.01 25.44 22.47
N GLY A 43 -17.01 26.32 22.62
CA GLY A 43 -17.16 27.55 21.83
C GLY A 43 -16.09 28.62 22.02
N GLU A 44 -15.34 28.59 23.13
CA GLU A 44 -14.44 29.67 23.55
C GLU A 44 -13.08 29.14 24.00
N SER A 45 -12.06 29.99 24.00
CA SER A 45 -10.72 29.63 24.47
C SER A 45 -10.76 29.15 25.92
N SER A 46 -10.05 28.06 26.20
CA SER A 46 -10.05 27.37 27.51
C SER A 46 -11.37 26.72 27.92
N SER A 47 -12.47 26.83 27.16
CA SER A 47 -13.72 26.11 27.50
C SER A 47 -13.56 24.60 27.35
N VAL A 48 -14.24 23.84 28.20
CA VAL A 48 -14.39 22.38 28.10
C VAL A 48 -15.89 22.08 28.09
N GLY A 49 -16.41 21.72 26.91
CA GLY A 49 -17.83 21.43 26.70
C GLY A 49 -18.09 19.98 26.32
N TYR A 50 -19.20 19.44 26.81
CA TYR A 50 -19.69 18.10 26.49
C TYR A 50 -21.14 18.18 25.99
N ALA A 51 -21.48 17.38 24.99
CA ALA A 51 -22.85 17.25 24.53
C ALA A 51 -23.17 15.79 24.22
N GLU A 52 -24.35 15.36 24.64
CA GLU A 52 -24.89 14.05 24.34
C GLU A 52 -26.24 14.19 23.66
N ASN A 53 -26.51 13.33 22.68
CA ASN A 53 -27.77 13.30 21.96
C ASN A 53 -28.31 11.87 21.89
N SER A 54 -29.51 11.64 22.41
CA SER A 54 -30.19 10.34 22.38
C SER A 54 -31.51 10.40 21.59
N GLU A 55 -31.83 11.55 20.98
CA GLU A 55 -33.07 11.81 20.23
C GLU A 55 -32.74 12.66 18.98
N ILE A 56 -33.66 13.50 18.48
CA ILE A 56 -33.49 14.24 17.23
C ILE A 56 -32.75 15.59 17.44
N LEU A 57 -31.66 15.80 16.71
CA LEU A 57 -30.97 17.09 16.57
C LEU A 57 -30.97 17.55 15.10
N ASN A 58 -31.76 18.55 14.76
CA ASN A 58 -31.78 19.16 13.43
C ASN A 58 -30.81 20.36 13.40
N VAL A 59 -29.78 20.30 12.55
CA VAL A 59 -28.78 21.36 12.39
C VAL A 59 -28.87 21.96 10.99
N ALA A 60 -29.22 23.24 10.92
CA ALA A 60 -29.55 23.88 9.66
C ALA A 60 -28.34 24.41 8.90
N ARG A 61 -27.16 24.62 9.52
CA ARG A 61 -25.98 25.24 8.87
C ARG A 61 -24.65 24.61 9.26
N LYS A 62 -24.19 24.77 10.51
CA LYS A 62 -22.88 24.22 10.95
C LYS A 62 -22.98 23.41 12.23
N PHE A 63 -22.20 22.34 12.27
CA PHE A 63 -21.91 21.58 13.48
C PHE A 63 -20.41 21.66 13.76
N THR A 64 -20.02 22.20 14.91
CA THR A 64 -18.60 22.43 15.23
C THR A 64 -18.26 22.04 16.65
N LEU A 65 -17.27 21.17 16.79
CA LEU A 65 -16.68 20.76 18.06
C LEU A 65 -15.28 21.37 18.20
N GLY A 66 -14.96 21.92 19.36
CA GLY A 66 -13.68 22.57 19.60
C GLY A 66 -13.48 23.80 18.72
N ARG A 67 -14.45 24.73 18.74
CA ARG A 67 -14.33 26.00 17.99
C ARG A 67 -13.05 26.74 18.39
N SER A 68 -12.82 26.85 19.70
CA SER A 68 -11.60 27.45 20.28
C SER A 68 -11.14 26.76 21.57
N GLY A 69 -12.00 25.99 22.25
CA GLY A 69 -11.66 25.18 23.41
C GLY A 69 -11.67 23.67 23.11
N PHE A 70 -11.93 22.86 24.14
CA PHE A 70 -12.25 21.45 24.01
C PHE A 70 -13.78 21.27 23.87
N GLY A 71 -14.21 20.52 22.87
CA GLY A 71 -15.60 20.14 22.70
C GLY A 71 -15.75 18.67 22.34
N ARG A 72 -16.57 17.95 23.10
CA ARG A 72 -16.92 16.55 22.81
C ARG A 72 -18.41 16.40 22.55
N PHE A 73 -18.76 15.62 21.55
CA PHE A 73 -20.14 15.22 21.27
C PHE A 73 -20.26 13.70 21.16
N HIS A 74 -21.30 13.14 21.76
CA HIS A 74 -21.64 11.73 21.68
C HIS A 74 -23.07 11.56 21.14
N LEU A 75 -23.19 10.94 19.96
CA LEU A 75 -24.46 10.42 19.46
C LEU A 75 -24.68 9.03 20.05
N LYS A 76 -25.65 8.91 20.95
CA LYS A 76 -26.02 7.66 21.61
C LYS A 76 -27.01 6.86 20.76
N PRO A 77 -27.13 5.54 20.99
CA PRO A 77 -28.16 4.73 20.34
C PRO A 77 -29.57 5.30 20.55
N GLY A 78 -30.37 5.32 19.48
CA GLY A 78 -31.68 5.96 19.40
C GLY A 78 -31.63 7.43 18.96
N GLY A 79 -30.45 8.06 18.94
CA GLY A 79 -30.28 9.44 18.54
C GLY A 79 -30.14 9.60 17.01
N THR A 80 -30.58 10.74 16.49
CA THR A 80 -30.38 11.09 15.08
C THR A 80 -29.95 12.55 14.96
N ILE A 81 -29.03 12.81 14.03
CA ILE A 81 -28.70 14.19 13.63
C ILE A 81 -29.12 14.39 12.19
N ASN A 82 -30.00 15.36 11.95
CA ASN A 82 -30.42 15.74 10.61
C ASN A 82 -29.71 17.03 10.21
N MET A 83 -29.07 17.04 9.06
CA MET A 83 -28.54 18.28 8.47
C MET A 83 -29.46 18.79 7.36
N ALA A 84 -29.84 20.08 7.41
CA ALA A 84 -30.68 20.66 6.37
C ALA A 84 -30.01 20.64 4.99
N ALA A 85 -30.80 20.45 3.93
CA ALA A 85 -30.31 20.43 2.55
C ALA A 85 -29.60 21.75 2.20
N GLY A 86 -28.36 21.65 1.72
CA GLY A 86 -27.55 22.81 1.32
C GLY A 86 -26.55 23.31 2.36
N SER A 87 -26.54 22.73 3.56
CA SER A 87 -25.67 23.10 4.70
C SER A 87 -24.61 22.05 4.99
N ARG A 88 -23.35 22.48 5.08
CA ARG A 88 -22.26 21.68 4.49
C ARG A 88 -21.07 21.38 5.40
N GLU A 89 -21.06 21.71 6.69
CA GLU A 89 -19.80 21.55 7.46
C GLU A 89 -20.00 20.92 8.84
N ILE A 90 -19.46 19.72 8.99
CA ILE A 90 -19.11 19.11 10.28
C ILE A 90 -17.63 19.38 10.50
N ILE A 91 -17.32 20.18 11.53
CA ILE A 91 -15.94 20.53 11.88
C ILE A 91 -15.65 19.95 13.26
N VAL A 92 -14.68 19.04 13.32
CA VAL A 92 -14.20 18.44 14.56
C VAL A 92 -12.79 18.97 14.82
N GLY A 93 -12.67 19.87 15.78
CA GLY A 93 -11.45 20.64 16.03
C GLY A 93 -11.29 21.78 15.01
N SER A 94 -11.92 22.93 15.26
CA SER A 94 -11.78 24.09 14.36
C SER A 94 -10.44 24.81 14.60
N VAL A 95 -10.30 25.46 15.74
CA VAL A 95 -9.03 26.01 16.26
C VAL A 95 -8.55 25.20 17.47
N GLY A 96 -9.49 24.68 18.25
CA GLY A 96 -9.22 23.91 19.46
C GLY A 96 -9.22 22.39 19.23
N THR A 97 -9.68 21.66 20.24
CA THR A 97 -9.79 20.20 20.21
C THR A 97 -11.25 19.77 20.13
N GLY A 98 -11.60 18.99 19.12
CA GLY A 98 -12.92 18.40 18.95
C GLY A 98 -12.87 16.88 18.99
N GLU A 99 -13.88 16.27 19.61
CA GLU A 99 -14.08 14.83 19.65
C GLU A 99 -15.54 14.48 19.34
N LEU A 100 -15.76 13.67 18.30
CA LEU A 100 -17.06 13.16 17.91
C LEU A 100 -17.09 11.64 18.09
N VAL A 101 -18.08 11.14 18.82
CA VAL A 101 -18.34 9.70 18.99
C VAL A 101 -19.72 9.39 18.45
N LEU A 102 -19.81 8.42 17.54
CA LEU A 102 -21.04 7.97 16.91
C LEU A 102 -21.28 6.49 17.23
N ASP A 103 -22.35 6.21 17.97
CA ASP A 103 -22.87 4.86 18.22
C ASP A 103 -24.25 4.66 17.56
N ASP A 104 -24.66 5.59 16.68
CA ASP A 104 -25.85 5.50 15.83
C ASP A 104 -25.64 6.26 14.51
N ASP A 105 -26.50 5.99 13.54
CA ASP A 105 -26.39 6.50 12.17
C ASP A 105 -26.52 8.03 12.10
N TRP A 106 -25.61 8.65 11.37
CA TRP A 106 -25.66 10.05 10.99
C TRP A 106 -25.61 10.21 9.47
N SER A 107 -26.78 10.43 8.88
CA SER A 107 -26.87 10.90 7.50
C SER A 107 -26.42 12.37 7.40
N THR A 108 -25.24 12.62 6.82
CA THR A 108 -24.72 13.99 6.64
C THR A 108 -24.81 14.43 5.19
N GLY A 109 -24.92 15.75 5.01
CA GLY A 109 -25.14 16.33 3.71
C GLY A 109 -23.90 16.47 2.83
N THR A 110 -22.70 16.77 3.36
CA THR A 110 -21.64 17.28 2.45
C THR A 110 -20.16 17.21 2.90
N TYR A 111 -19.70 17.81 4.02
CA TYR A 111 -18.26 17.86 4.38
C TYR A 111 -18.01 17.49 5.85
N VAL A 112 -16.99 16.65 6.08
CA VAL A 112 -16.42 16.37 7.41
C VAL A 112 -14.96 16.81 7.41
N THR A 113 -14.59 17.66 8.37
CA THR A 113 -13.22 18.16 8.53
C THR A 113 -12.72 17.93 9.95
N LEU A 114 -11.56 17.31 10.08
CA LEU A 114 -10.89 17.02 11.33
C LEU A 114 -9.61 17.85 11.41
N GLY A 115 -9.45 18.64 12.47
CA GLY A 115 -8.32 19.56 12.63
C GLY A 115 -8.30 20.60 11.50
N ASN A 116 -9.24 21.55 11.53
CA ASN A 116 -9.51 22.46 10.41
C ASN A 116 -8.47 23.56 10.23
N GLN A 117 -8.06 24.21 11.32
CA GLN A 117 -7.10 25.31 11.31
C GLN A 117 -5.76 24.91 11.89
N THR A 118 -4.84 25.87 11.91
CA THR A 118 -3.47 25.68 12.38
C THR A 118 -3.45 25.06 13.78
N THR A 119 -2.70 23.97 13.97
CA THR A 119 -2.55 23.23 15.25
C THR A 119 -3.82 22.65 15.87
N ALA A 120 -4.97 22.71 15.17
CA ALA A 120 -6.23 22.17 15.68
C ALA A 120 -6.20 20.63 15.74
N THR A 121 -6.96 20.05 16.66
CA THR A 121 -7.03 18.60 16.87
C THR A 121 -8.46 18.10 16.68
N GLY A 122 -8.69 17.22 15.72
CA GLY A 122 -9.98 16.58 15.49
C GLY A 122 -9.94 15.07 15.63
N ARG A 123 -10.89 14.49 16.37
CA ARG A 123 -11.02 13.03 16.52
C ARG A 123 -12.45 12.59 16.26
N VAL A 124 -12.63 11.58 15.42
CA VAL A 124 -13.93 10.96 15.14
C VAL A 124 -13.81 9.46 15.44
N THR A 125 -14.76 8.91 16.17
CA THR A 125 -14.94 7.48 16.36
C THR A 125 -16.34 7.09 15.93
N VAL A 126 -16.44 6.06 15.09
CA VAL A 126 -17.70 5.48 14.63
C VAL A 126 -17.70 4.01 15.02
N THR A 127 -18.68 3.58 15.79
CA THR A 127 -18.83 2.20 16.26
C THR A 127 -20.21 1.71 15.87
N ASP A 128 -20.28 0.65 15.06
CA ASP A 128 -21.55 0.02 14.65
C ASP A 128 -22.60 0.99 14.10
N ALA A 129 -22.13 2.05 13.41
CA ALA A 129 -22.93 3.16 12.92
C ALA A 129 -22.44 3.63 11.54
N THR A 130 -23.28 4.35 10.81
CA THR A 130 -22.97 4.90 9.50
C THR A 130 -22.83 6.42 9.53
N LEU A 131 -21.74 6.96 8.99
CA LEU A 131 -21.55 8.37 8.74
C LEU A 131 -21.58 8.63 7.22
N ASP A 132 -22.66 9.21 6.69
CA ASP A 132 -22.75 9.50 5.26
C ASP A 132 -22.00 10.78 4.90
N ILE A 133 -21.04 10.74 3.98
CA ILE A 133 -20.27 11.91 3.51
C ILE A 133 -20.26 11.94 1.98
N ASN A 134 -20.70 13.07 1.40
CA ASN A 134 -20.94 13.15 -0.04
C ASN A 134 -20.02 14.11 -0.81
N THR A 135 -19.07 14.81 -0.18
CA THR A 135 -18.19 15.73 -0.91
C THR A 135 -16.74 15.67 -0.45
N TYR A 136 -16.45 15.91 0.83
CA TYR A 136 -15.07 15.81 1.32
C TYR A 136 -15.01 15.21 2.72
N CYS A 137 -14.06 14.31 2.91
CA CYS A 137 -13.57 13.87 4.21
C CYS A 137 -12.12 14.32 4.35
N LEU A 138 -11.89 15.38 5.14
CA LEU A 138 -10.58 16.03 5.29
C LEU A 138 -10.01 15.72 6.67
N VAL A 139 -9.03 14.83 6.73
CA VAL A 139 -8.37 14.43 7.99
C VAL A 139 -7.06 15.21 8.11
N ALA A 140 -6.96 16.03 9.16
CA ALA A 140 -5.87 16.98 9.42
C ALA A 140 -5.76 18.04 8.31
N SER A 141 -6.78 18.90 8.23
CA SER A 141 -6.97 19.89 7.16
C SER A 141 -6.10 21.14 7.30
N GLY A 142 -5.89 21.61 8.53
CA GLY A 142 -5.10 22.79 8.84
C GLY A 142 -3.60 22.52 8.85
N ARG A 143 -2.81 23.59 8.77
CA ARG A 143 -1.35 23.52 8.90
C ARG A 143 -0.96 22.98 10.29
N GLU A 144 -0.03 22.02 10.37
CA GLU A 144 0.42 21.44 11.65
C GLU A 144 -0.73 20.88 12.51
N ALA A 145 -1.90 20.64 11.90
CA ALA A 145 -3.07 20.11 12.58
C ALA A 145 -2.96 18.59 12.78
N TYR A 146 -3.72 18.08 13.73
CA TYR A 146 -3.92 16.65 13.93
C TYR A 146 -5.36 16.25 13.61
N GLY A 147 -5.53 15.16 12.89
CA GLY A 147 -6.83 14.57 12.59
C GLY A 147 -6.77 13.06 12.72
N ALA A 148 -7.73 12.46 13.42
CA ALA A 148 -7.85 11.01 13.49
C ALA A 148 -9.31 10.56 13.32
N MET A 149 -9.51 9.53 12.50
CA MET A 149 -10.79 8.83 12.38
C MET A 149 -10.58 7.35 12.68
N THR A 150 -11.41 6.78 13.53
CA THR A 150 -11.41 5.35 13.86
C THR A 150 -12.79 4.77 13.63
N LEU A 151 -12.86 3.71 12.82
CA LEU A 151 -14.08 2.94 12.58
C LEU A 151 -13.93 1.57 13.24
N ASN A 152 -14.88 1.17 14.07
CA ASN A 152 -14.88 -0.11 14.81
C ASN A 152 -16.16 -0.89 14.54
N GLY A 153 -16.12 -2.21 14.75
CA GLY A 153 -17.27 -3.09 14.55
C GLY A 153 -17.79 -3.04 13.11
N ALA A 154 -19.08 -2.76 12.92
CA ALA A 154 -19.72 -2.52 11.63
C ALA A 154 -19.71 -1.02 11.22
N GLY A 155 -18.86 -0.20 11.85
CA GLY A 155 -18.74 1.23 11.58
C GLY A 155 -18.48 1.52 10.10
N CYS A 156 -19.29 2.39 9.50
CA CYS A 156 -19.27 2.69 8.09
C CYS A 156 -19.12 4.19 7.85
N VAL A 157 -18.29 4.58 6.88
CA VAL A 157 -18.38 5.90 6.26
C VAL A 157 -18.77 5.70 4.80
N ALA A 158 -20.01 6.05 4.48
CA ALA A 158 -20.59 5.84 3.16
C ALA A 158 -20.65 7.13 2.36
N GLY A 159 -20.60 7.02 1.03
CA GLY A 159 -20.88 8.12 0.12
C GLY A 159 -19.67 8.63 -0.67
N ASN A 160 -19.97 9.47 -1.66
CA ASN A 160 -19.05 9.82 -2.74
C ASN A 160 -18.13 11.01 -2.39
N ALA A 161 -17.43 10.92 -1.27
CA ALA A 161 -16.51 11.97 -0.80
C ALA A 161 -15.09 11.81 -1.35
N ASP A 162 -14.41 12.93 -1.61
CA ASP A 162 -12.95 12.96 -1.80
C ASP A 162 -12.27 12.89 -0.41
N TRP A 163 -11.47 11.85 -0.19
CA TRP A 163 -10.75 11.64 1.06
C TRP A 163 -9.32 12.16 0.97
N HIS A 164 -8.96 13.05 1.89
CA HIS A 164 -7.59 13.51 2.06
C HIS A 164 -7.13 13.26 3.49
N VAL A 165 -6.13 12.40 3.66
CA VAL A 165 -5.53 12.08 4.96
C VAL A 165 -4.16 12.75 5.05
N GLY A 166 -3.98 13.68 6.00
CA GLY A 166 -2.83 14.57 6.03
C GLY A 166 -2.94 15.64 4.94
N ARG A 167 -4.02 16.42 4.96
CA ARG A 167 -4.32 17.43 3.92
C ARG A 167 -3.53 18.72 4.08
N GLY A 168 -3.47 19.27 5.29
CA GLY A 168 -2.76 20.51 5.58
C GLY A 168 -1.24 20.35 5.49
N SER A 169 -0.52 21.45 5.32
CA SER A 169 0.95 21.40 5.34
C SER A 169 1.47 21.01 6.72
N ALA A 170 2.49 20.14 6.76
CA ALA A 170 3.07 19.60 7.99
C ALA A 170 2.03 19.00 8.97
N SER A 171 0.85 18.62 8.49
CA SER A 171 -0.22 18.06 9.33
C SER A 171 -0.04 16.54 9.53
N SER A 172 -0.74 15.98 10.51
CA SER A 172 -0.73 14.54 10.80
C SER A 172 -2.15 14.00 10.79
N GLY A 173 -2.49 13.25 9.73
CA GLY A 173 -3.78 12.59 9.57
C GLY A 173 -3.67 11.08 9.71
N ARG A 174 -4.59 10.48 10.45
CA ARG A 174 -4.71 9.02 10.60
C ARG A 174 -6.14 8.55 10.41
N VAL A 175 -6.32 7.46 9.66
CA VAL A 175 -7.60 6.76 9.55
C VAL A 175 -7.35 5.28 9.83
N THR A 176 -8.10 4.70 10.75
CA THR A 176 -7.98 3.28 11.12
C THR A 176 -9.35 2.62 11.02
N LEU A 177 -9.43 1.52 10.29
CA LEU A 177 -10.61 0.68 10.17
C LEU A 177 -10.29 -0.67 10.83
N ASN A 178 -11.10 -1.07 11.81
CA ASN A 178 -10.97 -2.34 12.52
C ASN A 178 -12.16 -3.25 12.25
N ASP A 179 -12.06 -4.52 12.64
CA ASP A 179 -13.15 -5.49 12.61
C ASP A 179 -13.76 -5.67 11.21
N THR A 180 -15.01 -5.23 11.01
CA THR A 180 -15.74 -5.29 9.73
C THR A 180 -16.04 -3.90 9.18
N ALA A 181 -15.35 -2.87 9.70
CA ALA A 181 -15.61 -1.49 9.35
C ALA A 181 -15.35 -1.23 7.87
N MET A 182 -16.03 -0.24 7.31
CA MET A 182 -15.94 0.05 5.89
C MET A 182 -15.91 1.53 5.56
N ILE A 183 -15.13 1.88 4.54
CA ILE A 183 -15.33 3.10 3.77
C ILE A 183 -15.96 2.68 2.44
N ASP A 184 -17.23 2.99 2.25
CA ASP A 184 -17.99 2.57 1.08
C ASP A 184 -18.19 3.70 0.06
N SER A 185 -17.87 3.38 -1.19
CA SER A 185 -18.08 4.25 -2.35
C SER A 185 -17.41 5.64 -2.26
N PRO A 186 -16.19 5.77 -1.68
CA PRO A 186 -15.53 7.07 -1.68
C PRO A 186 -15.22 7.49 -3.11
N LYS A 187 -15.21 8.79 -3.38
CA LYS A 187 -14.84 9.30 -4.70
C LYS A 187 -13.40 8.98 -5.03
N SER A 188 -12.48 9.31 -4.13
CA SER A 188 -11.04 9.09 -4.25
C SER A 188 -10.42 9.01 -2.86
N LEU A 189 -9.22 8.41 -2.76
CA LEU A 189 -8.44 8.38 -1.53
C LEU A 189 -7.02 8.89 -1.79
N THR A 190 -6.65 9.98 -1.10
CA THR A 190 -5.28 10.50 -1.10
C THR A 190 -4.70 10.54 0.30
N ILE A 191 -3.51 9.99 0.46
CA ILE A 191 -2.82 9.82 1.73
C ILE A 191 -1.50 10.61 1.68
N GLY A 192 -1.24 11.46 2.66
CA GLY A 192 -0.11 12.40 2.64
C GLY A 192 -0.27 13.42 1.52
N TYR A 193 -1.36 14.20 1.56
CA TYR A 193 -1.71 15.15 0.49
C TYR A 193 -0.93 16.48 0.58
N GLY A 194 -0.82 17.04 1.78
CA GLY A 194 -0.18 18.34 2.01
C GLY A 194 1.35 18.28 1.93
N ALA A 195 1.98 19.42 1.66
CA ALA A 195 3.44 19.52 1.71
C ALA A 195 3.97 19.22 3.12
N GLY A 196 4.93 18.29 3.25
CA GLY A 196 5.45 17.84 4.54
C GLY A 196 4.44 17.10 5.42
N ALA A 197 3.25 16.78 4.92
CA ALA A 197 2.21 16.14 5.72
C ALA A 197 2.50 14.65 5.95
N THR A 198 2.00 14.13 7.07
CA THR A 198 1.96 12.70 7.37
C THR A 198 0.52 12.22 7.22
N GLY A 199 0.28 11.29 6.32
CA GLY A 199 -1.00 10.59 6.18
C GLY A 199 -0.82 9.09 6.41
N ILE A 200 -1.65 8.51 7.25
CA ILE A 200 -1.64 7.07 7.55
C ILE A 200 -3.06 6.54 7.43
N VAL A 201 -3.24 5.48 6.64
CA VAL A 201 -4.48 4.71 6.59
C VAL A 201 -4.17 3.26 6.90
N GLU A 202 -4.89 2.71 7.87
CA GLU A 202 -4.79 1.30 8.27
C GLU A 202 -6.15 0.65 8.06
N VAL A 203 -6.17 -0.37 7.22
CA VAL A 203 -7.33 -1.25 7.03
C VAL A 203 -6.93 -2.58 7.65
N LEU A 204 -7.56 -2.93 8.77
CA LEU A 204 -7.19 -4.04 9.64
C LEU A 204 -8.30 -5.09 9.70
N ASP A 205 -7.97 -6.30 10.12
CA ASP A 205 -8.91 -7.41 10.26
C ASP A 205 -9.73 -7.66 8.98
N SER A 206 -11.05 -7.72 9.06
CA SER A 206 -11.94 -7.90 7.89
C SER A 206 -12.51 -6.58 7.35
N ALA A 207 -11.89 -5.44 7.69
CA ALA A 207 -12.32 -4.15 7.21
C ALA A 207 -12.09 -3.98 5.69
N SER A 208 -12.75 -2.99 5.09
CA SER A 208 -12.68 -2.80 3.64
C SER A 208 -12.79 -1.34 3.18
N ILE A 209 -12.22 -1.07 2.00
CA ILE A 209 -12.47 0.16 1.25
C ILE A 209 -12.94 -0.26 -0.14
N THR A 210 -14.22 -0.07 -0.43
CA THR A 210 -14.88 -0.62 -1.61
C THR A 210 -15.46 0.45 -2.52
N ASN A 211 -15.73 0.07 -3.78
CA ASN A 211 -16.52 0.89 -4.73
C ASN A 211 -15.94 2.29 -5.01
N ILE A 212 -14.61 2.45 -4.96
CA ILE A 212 -13.94 3.75 -5.16
C ILE A 212 -14.31 4.33 -6.54
N ALA A 213 -15.06 5.43 -6.57
CA ALA A 213 -15.73 5.90 -7.80
C ALA A 213 -14.74 6.36 -8.89
N SER A 214 -13.68 7.07 -8.51
CA SER A 214 -12.58 7.43 -9.41
C SER A 214 -11.63 6.28 -9.69
N GLN A 215 -11.77 5.16 -8.97
CA GLN A 215 -10.92 3.98 -9.05
C GLN A 215 -9.43 4.33 -8.84
N ARG A 216 -9.14 5.35 -8.01
CA ARG A 216 -7.80 5.87 -7.79
C ARG A 216 -7.46 5.99 -6.31
N ILE A 217 -6.25 5.54 -5.98
CA ILE A 217 -5.61 5.78 -4.69
C ILE A 217 -4.24 6.41 -4.94
N ASP A 218 -3.92 7.48 -4.22
CA ASP A 218 -2.60 8.10 -4.21
C ASP A 218 -2.01 8.10 -2.80
N ILE A 219 -0.80 7.58 -2.65
CA ILE A 219 -0.02 7.53 -1.42
C ILE A 219 1.16 8.49 -1.57
N ALA A 220 1.37 9.35 -0.58
CA ALA A 220 2.41 10.37 -0.53
C ALA A 220 2.33 11.34 -1.73
N ALA A 221 1.18 11.99 -1.89
CA ALA A 221 0.92 12.90 -3.00
C ALA A 221 1.54 14.31 -2.83
N GLY A 222 1.82 14.73 -1.60
CA GLY A 222 2.43 16.03 -1.30
C GLY A 222 3.95 16.02 -1.43
N THR A 223 4.55 17.16 -1.77
CA THR A 223 6.02 17.34 -1.71
C THR A 223 6.54 17.13 -0.29
N GLY A 224 7.58 16.32 -0.11
CA GLY A 224 8.14 15.98 1.20
C GLY A 224 7.17 15.29 2.16
N SER A 225 6.02 14.80 1.66
CA SER A 225 5.03 14.12 2.49
C SER A 225 5.46 12.70 2.85
N TYR A 226 4.90 12.17 3.94
CA TYR A 226 4.90 10.77 4.27
C TYR A 226 3.48 10.22 4.10
N GLY A 227 3.32 9.19 3.27
CA GLY A 227 2.07 8.49 3.08
C GLY A 227 2.24 7.00 3.34
N GLN A 228 1.37 6.43 4.18
CA GLN A 228 1.31 4.99 4.43
C GLN A 228 -0.11 4.45 4.25
N LEU A 229 -0.22 3.33 3.54
CA LEU A 229 -1.41 2.49 3.52
C LEU A 229 -1.04 1.09 4.02
N THR A 230 -1.74 0.60 5.04
CA THR A 230 -1.64 -0.78 5.52
C THR A 230 -2.86 -1.57 5.08
N VAL A 231 -2.66 -2.76 4.52
CA VAL A 231 -3.70 -3.70 4.08
C VAL A 231 -3.45 -5.04 4.77
N ASP A 232 -4.19 -5.30 5.84
CA ASP A 232 -4.00 -6.45 6.72
C ASP A 232 -4.55 -7.77 6.14
N GLU A 233 -4.32 -8.88 6.84
CA GLU A 233 -4.92 -10.17 6.49
C GLU A 233 -6.44 -10.05 6.38
N ASN A 234 -7.06 -10.79 5.46
CA ASN A 234 -8.52 -10.77 5.21
C ASN A 234 -9.11 -9.45 4.66
N VAL A 235 -8.31 -8.38 4.56
CA VAL A 235 -8.75 -7.13 3.94
C VAL A 235 -8.89 -7.26 2.43
N PHE A 236 -9.98 -6.70 1.93
CA PHE A 236 -10.20 -6.44 0.51
C PHE A 236 -10.23 -4.93 0.23
N LEU A 237 -9.33 -4.47 -0.63
CA LEU A 237 -9.29 -3.09 -1.09
C LEU A 237 -9.62 -3.01 -2.59
N GLY A 238 -10.52 -2.09 -2.92
CA GLY A 238 -10.88 -1.72 -4.28
C GLY A 238 -12.26 -2.23 -4.69
N PRO A 239 -12.54 -2.36 -6.00
CA PRO A 239 -11.53 -2.47 -7.05
C PRO A 239 -11.10 -1.11 -7.65
N ILE A 240 -9.83 -0.97 -8.07
CA ILE A 240 -9.20 0.28 -8.56
C ILE A 240 -8.57 0.15 -9.96
N THR A 241 -8.30 1.24 -10.65
CA THR A 241 -7.53 1.25 -11.91
C THR A 241 -6.10 1.75 -11.72
N ASN A 242 -5.89 2.61 -10.72
CA ASN A 242 -4.61 3.25 -10.46
C ASN A 242 -4.30 3.28 -8.97
N LEU A 243 -3.09 2.82 -8.65
CA LEU A 243 -2.46 3.02 -7.34
C LEU A 243 -1.13 3.72 -7.57
N SER A 244 -1.00 4.94 -7.05
CA SER A 244 0.21 5.74 -7.16
C SER A 244 0.89 5.82 -5.79
N ILE A 245 2.19 5.55 -5.72
CA ILE A 245 2.99 5.64 -4.51
C ILE A 245 4.13 6.61 -4.77
N ALA A 246 4.05 7.81 -4.19
CA ALA A 246 4.97 8.94 -4.40
C ALA A 246 5.22 9.28 -5.89
N ALA A 247 4.26 8.99 -6.77
CA ALA A 247 4.46 8.96 -8.23
C ALA A 247 4.96 10.27 -8.85
N ASN A 248 4.52 11.41 -8.31
CA ASN A 248 4.74 12.74 -8.88
C ASN A 248 5.27 13.76 -7.85
N SER A 249 5.85 13.28 -6.75
CA SER A 249 6.07 14.10 -5.57
C SER A 249 7.54 14.06 -5.15
N GLN A 250 8.19 15.21 -5.27
CA GLN A 250 9.58 15.39 -4.86
C GLN A 250 9.71 15.12 -3.36
N THR A 251 10.78 14.41 -2.98
CA THR A 251 11.18 14.08 -1.59
C THR A 251 10.12 13.34 -0.75
N ALA A 252 9.04 12.86 -1.37
CA ALA A 252 7.96 12.18 -0.69
C ALA A 252 8.33 10.72 -0.34
N ILE A 253 7.80 10.20 0.76
CA ILE A 253 8.01 8.81 1.19
C ILE A 253 6.66 8.11 1.15
N GLY A 254 6.51 7.16 0.22
CA GLY A 254 5.29 6.39 0.03
C GLY A 254 5.50 4.94 0.43
N LEU A 255 4.66 4.44 1.33
CA LEU A 255 4.71 3.08 1.82
C LEU A 255 3.37 2.38 1.64
N LEU A 256 3.40 1.24 0.95
CA LEU A 256 2.31 0.27 0.96
C LEU A 256 2.75 -0.94 1.77
N ASN A 257 2.15 -1.13 2.94
CA ASN A 257 2.35 -2.29 3.80
C ASN A 257 1.26 -3.31 3.54
N MET A 258 1.64 -4.47 3.01
CA MET A 258 0.76 -5.62 2.80
C MET A 258 1.03 -6.62 3.92
N GLN A 259 0.00 -7.06 4.66
CA GLN A 259 0.13 -8.06 5.73
C GLN A 259 -0.87 -9.22 5.51
N GLY A 260 -1.01 -9.66 4.26
CA GLY A 260 -1.88 -10.79 3.86
C GLY A 260 -3.09 -10.39 3.04
N GLY A 261 -3.41 -9.09 3.00
CA GLY A 261 -4.58 -8.58 2.30
C GLY A 261 -4.52 -8.65 0.77
N THR A 262 -5.64 -8.29 0.15
CA THR A 262 -5.81 -8.27 -1.31
C THR A 262 -6.17 -6.88 -1.82
N ILE A 263 -5.44 -6.40 -2.84
CA ILE A 263 -5.82 -5.22 -3.62
C ILE A 263 -6.34 -5.68 -4.98
N ALA A 264 -7.59 -5.34 -5.30
CA ALA A 264 -8.20 -5.68 -6.58
C ALA A 264 -8.11 -4.52 -7.58
N PHE A 265 -7.72 -4.82 -8.81
CA PHE A 265 -7.77 -3.85 -9.91
C PHE A 265 -8.96 -4.12 -10.85
N VAL A 266 -9.87 -3.17 -11.05
CA VAL A 266 -10.74 -3.16 -12.24
C VAL A 266 -9.90 -2.68 -13.38
N GLY A 267 -9.83 -3.45 -14.44
CA GLY A 267 -9.42 -2.88 -15.72
C GLY A 267 -10.63 -2.41 -16.48
N GLY A 268 -10.66 -1.12 -16.81
CA GLY A 268 -11.56 -0.56 -17.81
C GLY A 268 -11.14 -0.95 -19.24
N GLY A 269 -11.90 -0.51 -20.24
CA GLY A 269 -11.57 -0.74 -21.65
C GLY A 269 -10.27 -0.06 -22.11
N SER A 270 -9.56 -0.72 -23.03
CA SER A 270 -8.38 -0.31 -23.84
C SER A 270 -7.21 0.47 -23.21
N GLY A 271 -7.18 0.71 -21.90
CA GLY A 271 -6.08 1.37 -21.19
C GLY A 271 -5.15 0.41 -20.43
N TYR A 272 -3.92 0.86 -20.14
CA TYR A 272 -2.98 0.17 -19.25
C TYR A 272 -3.21 0.64 -17.80
N TRP A 273 -3.71 -0.26 -16.96
CA TRP A 273 -3.96 -0.01 -15.53
C TRP A 273 -2.71 -0.25 -14.74
N SER A 274 -2.45 0.62 -13.75
CA SER A 274 -1.08 0.81 -13.33
C SER A 274 -0.93 0.93 -11.82
N LEU A 275 0.00 0.15 -11.30
CA LEU A 275 0.67 0.45 -10.04
C LEU A 275 1.92 1.27 -10.39
N PHE A 276 1.96 2.52 -9.93
CA PHE A 276 3.10 3.41 -10.11
C PHE A 276 3.83 3.56 -8.79
N LEU A 277 5.09 3.15 -8.74
CA LEU A 277 6.00 3.58 -7.70
C LEU A 277 6.81 4.75 -8.26
N GLY A 278 6.91 5.83 -7.49
CA GLY A 278 7.39 7.11 -7.99
C GLY A 278 8.87 7.17 -8.28
N ARG A 279 9.18 7.80 -9.41
CA ARG A 279 10.53 8.04 -9.91
C ARG A 279 11.14 9.16 -9.09
N SER A 280 11.88 8.82 -8.04
CA SER A 280 12.70 9.83 -7.40
C SER A 280 14.04 9.99 -8.08
N ASP A 281 14.37 11.25 -8.27
CA ASP A 281 15.60 11.81 -8.81
C ASP A 281 16.67 12.03 -7.72
N SER A 282 16.46 11.57 -6.47
CA SER A 282 17.51 11.29 -5.45
C SER A 282 16.98 11.10 -4.01
N MET A 283 15.70 11.40 -3.70
CA MET A 283 15.24 11.45 -2.30
C MET A 283 13.83 10.94 -1.99
N SER A 284 12.94 10.72 -2.97
CA SER A 284 11.66 10.04 -2.69
C SER A 284 11.91 8.54 -2.52
N ALA A 285 11.38 7.95 -1.45
CA ALA A 285 11.51 6.53 -1.14
C ALA A 285 10.13 5.86 -1.26
N SER A 286 9.94 5.10 -2.34
CA SER A 286 8.70 4.36 -2.59
C SER A 286 8.92 2.89 -2.31
N ARG A 287 8.09 2.30 -1.45
CA ARG A 287 8.19 0.88 -1.11
C ARG A 287 6.83 0.20 -1.06
N VAL A 288 6.77 -1.01 -1.61
CA VAL A 288 5.76 -2.02 -1.27
C VAL A 288 6.45 -3.08 -0.40
N HIS A 289 5.87 -3.40 0.75
CA HIS A 289 6.50 -4.23 1.77
C HIS A 289 5.54 -5.26 2.36
N GLY A 290 6.04 -6.46 2.64
CA GLY A 290 5.32 -7.53 3.35
C GLY A 290 4.80 -8.62 2.41
N TRP A 291 3.61 -9.15 2.68
CA TRP A 291 2.99 -10.27 1.94
C TRP A 291 1.52 -9.99 1.65
N GLY A 292 0.95 -10.67 0.66
CA GLY A 292 -0.42 -10.45 0.18
C GLY A 292 -0.48 -10.53 -1.34
N SER A 293 -1.63 -10.17 -1.92
CA SER A 293 -1.84 -10.33 -3.36
C SER A 293 -2.45 -9.12 -4.04
N ILE A 294 -2.04 -8.91 -5.29
CA ILE A 294 -2.75 -8.03 -6.21
C ILE A 294 -3.54 -8.89 -7.19
N LYS A 295 -4.84 -8.64 -7.32
CA LYS A 295 -5.73 -9.43 -8.18
C LYS A 295 -6.32 -8.59 -9.30
N ARG A 296 -6.67 -9.27 -10.38
CA ARG A 296 -7.51 -8.72 -11.45
C ARG A 296 -8.97 -8.94 -11.06
N ALA A 297 -9.77 -7.89 -11.00
CA ALA A 297 -11.23 -8.02 -10.85
C ALA A 297 -11.86 -8.67 -12.09
N VAL A 298 -11.23 -8.55 -13.28
CA VAL A 298 -11.66 -9.22 -14.51
C VAL A 298 -10.45 -9.84 -15.23
N ALA A 299 -10.53 -11.14 -15.53
CA ALA A 299 -9.39 -11.94 -16.00
C ALA A 299 -8.77 -11.49 -17.33
N SER A 300 -9.55 -10.86 -18.22
CA SER A 300 -9.09 -10.37 -19.54
C SER A 300 -8.22 -9.12 -19.47
N ASN A 301 -8.13 -8.48 -18.31
CA ASN A 301 -7.46 -7.19 -18.20
C ASN A 301 -5.93 -7.31 -18.15
N THR A 302 -5.28 -6.35 -18.80
CA THR A 302 -3.82 -6.19 -18.76
C THR A 302 -3.46 -5.14 -17.71
N LEU A 303 -2.78 -5.57 -16.65
CA LEU A 303 -2.18 -4.66 -15.68
C LEU A 303 -0.69 -4.44 -16.01
N ARG A 304 -0.22 -3.23 -15.79
CA ARG A 304 1.16 -2.79 -15.99
C ARG A 304 1.73 -2.30 -14.66
N LEU A 305 2.95 -2.70 -14.35
CA LEU A 305 3.65 -2.19 -13.19
C LEU A 305 4.66 -1.14 -13.64
N THR A 306 4.75 0.01 -13.00
CA THR A 306 5.82 1.00 -13.26
C THR A 306 6.71 1.09 -12.02
N PRO A 307 7.80 0.30 -11.96
CA PRO A 307 8.58 0.13 -10.74
C PRO A 307 9.71 1.15 -10.61
N HIS A 308 9.49 2.27 -9.91
CA HIS A 308 10.59 3.17 -9.51
C HIS A 308 10.88 3.17 -7.99
N GLY A 309 10.77 2.00 -7.36
CA GLY A 309 11.01 1.85 -5.93
C GLY A 309 11.44 0.45 -5.56
N GLN A 310 11.21 0.09 -4.29
CA GLN A 310 11.52 -1.23 -3.77
C GLN A 310 10.25 -2.06 -3.58
N PHE A 311 10.29 -3.30 -4.02
CA PHE A 311 9.28 -4.31 -3.74
C PHE A 311 9.92 -5.36 -2.85
N VAL A 312 9.47 -5.45 -1.61
CA VAL A 312 10.09 -6.29 -0.59
C VAL A 312 9.05 -7.29 -0.11
N ALA A 313 9.20 -8.54 -0.55
CA ALA A 313 8.47 -9.66 0.04
C ALA A 313 9.11 -10.00 1.39
N ASP A 314 8.52 -9.50 2.47
CA ASP A 314 8.92 -9.84 3.84
C ASP A 314 7.90 -10.84 4.38
N GLY A 315 8.35 -12.02 4.80
CA GLY A 315 7.47 -13.06 5.33
C GLY A 315 7.18 -12.93 6.83
N GLY A 316 7.81 -11.98 7.53
CA GLY A 316 7.63 -11.82 8.98
C GLY A 316 8.16 -13.00 9.81
N GLY A 317 9.03 -13.86 9.23
CA GLY A 317 9.55 -15.07 9.86
C GLY A 317 8.78 -16.35 9.52
N GLU A 318 7.70 -16.24 8.74
CA GLU A 318 6.91 -17.35 8.19
C GLU A 318 6.91 -17.33 6.66
N GLU A 319 6.57 -18.47 6.05
CA GLU A 319 6.57 -18.61 4.59
C GLU A 319 5.34 -17.92 3.99
N HIS A 320 5.49 -16.66 3.60
CA HIS A 320 4.45 -15.88 2.94
C HIS A 320 4.87 -15.38 1.56
N ASP A 321 3.86 -15.05 0.75
CA ASP A 321 4.04 -14.61 -0.63
C ASP A 321 3.57 -13.17 -0.83
N LEU A 322 4.34 -12.40 -1.61
CA LEU A 322 3.91 -11.14 -2.20
C LEU A 322 3.70 -11.34 -3.71
N ASP A 323 2.44 -11.33 -4.14
CA ASP A 323 2.05 -11.77 -5.48
C ASP A 323 1.77 -10.61 -6.45
N PHE A 324 2.63 -10.46 -7.46
CA PHE A 324 2.46 -9.55 -8.60
C PHE A 324 2.11 -10.27 -9.92
N SER A 325 1.78 -11.56 -9.90
CA SER A 325 1.48 -12.38 -11.09
C SER A 325 0.25 -11.94 -11.88
N ALA A 326 -0.57 -11.05 -11.30
CA ALA A 326 -1.67 -10.34 -11.96
C ALA A 326 -1.17 -9.29 -12.98
N PHE A 327 0.05 -8.79 -12.82
CA PHE A 327 0.69 -7.88 -13.78
C PHE A 327 1.27 -8.66 -14.96
N ARG A 328 1.02 -8.15 -16.17
CA ARG A 328 1.47 -8.76 -17.44
C ARG A 328 2.83 -8.23 -17.88
N THR A 329 3.27 -7.09 -17.36
CA THR A 329 4.58 -6.56 -17.74
C THR A 329 5.05 -5.51 -16.75
N VAL A 330 6.37 -5.45 -16.60
CA VAL A 330 7.06 -4.28 -16.09
C VAL A 330 7.12 -3.24 -17.19
N GLY A 331 6.56 -2.09 -16.87
CA GLY A 331 6.32 -0.97 -17.76
C GLY A 331 7.46 0.04 -17.78
N TYR A 332 7.73 0.57 -18.98
CA TYR A 332 8.63 1.70 -19.28
C TYR A 332 10.11 1.39 -19.10
N ASN A 333 10.95 2.11 -19.84
CA ASN A 333 12.40 2.04 -19.69
C ASN A 333 12.80 2.73 -18.37
N VAL A 334 12.94 1.94 -17.30
CA VAL A 334 13.27 2.43 -15.95
C VAL A 334 14.78 2.44 -15.76
N GLU A 335 15.38 3.61 -15.58
CA GLU A 335 16.72 3.69 -14.97
C GLU A 335 16.60 3.57 -13.46
N ASN A 336 17.56 2.86 -12.85
CA ASN A 336 17.67 2.79 -11.40
C ASN A 336 17.96 4.19 -10.82
N ASN A 337 17.59 4.40 -9.56
CA ASN A 337 17.87 5.64 -8.87
C ASN A 337 19.39 5.83 -8.65
N ALA A 338 19.80 7.00 -8.17
CA ALA A 338 21.22 7.30 -7.93
C ALA A 338 21.90 6.34 -6.96
N SER A 339 21.16 5.75 -6.00
CA SER A 339 21.68 4.73 -5.08
C SER A 339 21.72 3.32 -5.69
N GLY A 340 21.09 3.09 -6.84
CA GLY A 340 21.04 1.78 -7.50
C GLY A 340 20.22 0.73 -6.76
N THR A 341 19.31 1.13 -5.87
CA THR A 341 18.59 0.26 -4.92
C THR A 341 17.15 -0.07 -5.32
N ASN A 342 16.62 0.50 -6.41
CA ASN A 342 15.30 0.09 -6.90
C ASN A 342 15.34 -1.34 -7.42
N GLY A 343 14.29 -2.12 -7.13
CA GLY A 343 14.20 -3.52 -7.55
C GLY A 343 13.41 -4.39 -6.58
N TRP A 344 13.73 -5.67 -6.60
CA TRP A 344 12.96 -6.75 -5.99
C TRP A 344 13.75 -7.40 -4.86
N TYR A 345 13.09 -7.66 -3.74
CA TYR A 345 13.72 -8.20 -2.55
C TYR A 345 12.82 -9.24 -1.91
N ALA A 346 13.43 -10.23 -1.29
CA ALA A 346 12.74 -11.25 -0.51
C ALA A 346 13.55 -11.49 0.77
N VAL A 347 12.90 -11.37 1.93
CA VAL A 347 13.52 -11.43 3.27
C VAL A 347 12.58 -12.12 4.25
N GLY A 348 13.12 -12.61 5.38
CA GLY A 348 12.31 -13.12 6.49
C GLY A 348 11.33 -14.21 6.09
N LYS A 349 11.79 -15.20 5.28
CA LYS A 349 10.97 -16.24 4.63
C LYS A 349 9.92 -15.78 3.61
N GLY A 350 9.97 -14.52 3.17
CA GLY A 350 9.12 -14.01 2.10
C GLY A 350 9.49 -14.60 0.73
N ARG A 351 8.49 -14.70 -0.16
CA ARG A 351 8.68 -15.00 -1.59
C ARG A 351 7.96 -13.96 -2.43
N LEU A 352 8.67 -13.42 -3.41
CA LEU A 352 8.11 -12.49 -4.38
C LEU A 352 7.77 -13.22 -5.67
N ILE A 353 6.51 -13.17 -6.08
CA ILE A 353 6.07 -13.69 -7.38
C ILE A 353 6.10 -12.55 -8.39
N TYR A 354 6.96 -12.64 -9.40
CA TYR A 354 7.15 -11.57 -10.37
C TYR A 354 5.89 -11.34 -11.21
N PRO A 355 5.74 -10.13 -11.79
CA PRO A 355 4.89 -9.95 -12.97
C PRO A 355 5.23 -11.01 -14.02
N ARG A 356 4.19 -11.63 -14.60
CA ARG A 356 4.37 -12.47 -15.79
C ARG A 356 4.81 -11.55 -16.93
N MET A 357 5.70 -11.96 -17.83
CA MET A 357 5.95 -11.13 -19.02
C MET A 357 4.86 -11.31 -20.07
N GLN A 358 4.79 -10.32 -20.96
CA GLN A 358 4.04 -10.41 -22.19
C GLN A 358 4.65 -11.48 -23.11
N ASN A 359 3.85 -11.95 -24.07
CA ASN A 359 4.18 -12.91 -25.11
C ASN A 359 5.64 -12.79 -25.57
N CYS A 360 6.42 -13.83 -25.30
CA CYS A 360 7.76 -14.00 -25.83
C CYS A 360 7.65 -14.70 -27.20
N SER A 361 8.28 -14.12 -28.21
CA SER A 361 8.46 -14.74 -29.53
C SER A 361 9.91 -14.54 -29.96
N GLY A 362 10.71 -15.60 -29.88
CA GLY A 362 12.16 -15.53 -30.11
C GLY A 362 12.91 -14.71 -29.06
N SER A 363 13.91 -13.93 -29.50
CA SER A 363 14.81 -13.14 -28.63
C SER A 363 14.23 -11.80 -28.14
N SER A 364 13.00 -11.47 -28.53
CA SER A 364 12.29 -10.30 -28.03
C SER A 364 11.73 -10.62 -26.63
N HIS A 365 11.82 -9.67 -25.69
CA HIS A 365 11.28 -9.81 -24.33
C HIS A 365 12.02 -10.85 -23.47
N THR A 366 13.32 -10.64 -23.22
CA THR A 366 14.21 -11.59 -22.51
C THR A 366 14.53 -11.20 -21.07
N THR A 367 13.94 -10.11 -20.56
CA THR A 367 14.30 -9.51 -19.27
C THR A 367 13.16 -9.66 -18.26
N VAL A 368 13.40 -10.35 -17.16
CA VAL A 368 12.46 -10.57 -16.06
C VAL A 368 12.71 -9.58 -14.94
N GLY A 369 11.63 -8.99 -14.40
CA GLY A 369 11.70 -8.00 -13.34
C GLY A 369 12.07 -6.58 -13.80
N ASP A 370 12.33 -6.36 -15.09
CA ASP A 370 12.59 -5.03 -15.66
C ASP A 370 11.90 -4.93 -17.03
N TYR A 371 12.05 -3.80 -17.72
CA TYR A 371 11.42 -3.58 -19.01
C TYR A 371 11.85 -4.65 -20.03
N PRO A 372 10.91 -5.46 -20.55
CA PRO A 372 11.26 -6.74 -21.19
C PRO A 372 12.06 -6.58 -22.48
N THR A 373 11.89 -5.46 -23.21
CA THR A 373 12.57 -5.21 -24.49
C THR A 373 13.86 -4.42 -24.37
N ARG A 374 14.26 -4.01 -23.16
CA ARG A 374 15.46 -3.20 -22.96
C ARG A 374 16.71 -4.06 -23.08
N ALA A 375 17.72 -3.56 -23.80
CA ALA A 375 19.00 -4.25 -23.93
C ALA A 375 19.80 -4.27 -22.60
N GLY A 376 19.76 -3.17 -21.84
CA GLY A 376 20.22 -3.12 -20.45
C GLY A 376 19.05 -3.32 -19.49
N PHE A 377 19.28 -3.86 -18.31
CA PHE A 377 18.30 -3.95 -17.22
C PHE A 377 19.02 -3.49 -15.96
N SER A 378 18.34 -2.79 -15.06
CA SER A 378 19.00 -2.05 -13.98
C SER A 378 18.43 -2.29 -12.60
N LEU A 379 17.19 -2.79 -12.51
CA LEU A 379 16.55 -3.09 -11.24
C LEU A 379 17.22 -4.28 -10.54
N VAL A 380 17.45 -4.13 -9.24
CA VAL A 380 18.03 -5.16 -8.38
C VAL A 380 17.18 -6.42 -8.43
N ASN A 381 17.86 -7.57 -8.52
CA ASN A 381 17.29 -8.90 -8.66
C ASN A 381 16.44 -9.12 -9.91
N SER A 382 16.57 -8.27 -10.93
CA SER A 382 16.13 -8.58 -12.28
C SER A 382 17.18 -9.41 -13.02
N PHE A 383 16.75 -10.13 -14.06
CA PHE A 383 17.67 -10.94 -14.86
C PHE A 383 17.26 -10.97 -16.33
N ARG A 384 18.23 -11.28 -17.19
CA ARG A 384 18.02 -11.47 -18.63
C ARG A 384 18.52 -12.84 -19.05
N TYR A 385 17.72 -13.56 -19.82
CA TYR A 385 18.11 -14.87 -20.36
C TYR A 385 18.40 -14.82 -21.85
N THR A 386 19.17 -15.78 -22.35
CA THR A 386 19.38 -16.02 -23.78
C THR A 386 19.39 -17.53 -24.01
N MET A 387 18.59 -17.98 -24.98
CA MET A 387 18.51 -19.39 -25.36
C MET A 387 19.23 -19.62 -26.69
N THR A 388 19.84 -20.79 -26.84
CA THR A 388 20.45 -21.24 -28.10
C THR A 388 19.34 -21.56 -29.10
N THR A 389 18.35 -22.34 -28.64
CA THR A 389 17.14 -22.66 -29.38
C THR A 389 15.94 -22.22 -28.55
N TYR A 390 15.21 -21.22 -29.06
CA TYR A 390 13.98 -20.75 -28.42
C TYR A 390 12.81 -21.71 -28.68
N PRO A 391 11.83 -21.79 -27.76
CA PRO A 391 10.60 -22.52 -27.99
C PRO A 391 9.91 -22.11 -29.29
N ALA A 392 9.31 -23.07 -29.99
CA ALA A 392 8.49 -22.79 -31.16
C ALA A 392 7.20 -22.07 -30.76
N GLY A 393 6.79 -21.07 -31.54
CA GLY A 393 5.55 -20.31 -31.32
C GLY A 393 5.67 -19.25 -30.22
N THR A 394 4.54 -18.94 -29.58
CA THR A 394 4.46 -17.99 -28.46
C THR A 394 4.68 -18.73 -27.14
N PHE A 395 5.51 -18.16 -26.26
CA PHE A 395 5.69 -18.65 -24.89
C PHE A 395 5.73 -17.48 -23.90
N TYR A 396 5.73 -17.81 -22.61
CA TYR A 396 5.67 -16.87 -21.48
C TYR A 396 6.65 -17.34 -20.41
N ASN A 397 7.37 -16.43 -19.78
CA ASN A 397 8.12 -16.77 -18.58
C ASN A 397 7.28 -16.50 -17.32
N PHE A 398 7.68 -17.16 -16.25
CA PHE A 398 7.27 -16.85 -14.89
C PHE A 398 8.46 -17.11 -13.98
N ALA A 399 8.58 -16.30 -12.94
CA ALA A 399 9.68 -16.39 -12.01
C ALA A 399 9.24 -15.98 -10.61
N GLU A 400 9.99 -16.46 -9.64
CA GLU A 400 9.82 -16.16 -8.23
C GLU A 400 11.19 -15.86 -7.63
N LEU A 401 11.25 -14.91 -6.68
CA LEU A 401 12.43 -14.59 -5.88
C LEU A 401 12.17 -15.00 -4.44
N TYR A 402 13.09 -15.75 -3.86
CA TYR A 402 12.96 -16.35 -2.55
C TYR A 402 13.92 -15.69 -1.55
N ALA A 403 13.44 -15.49 -0.33
CA ALA A 403 14.33 -15.28 0.80
C ALA A 403 15.15 -16.56 1.03
N ALA A 404 16.44 -16.41 1.37
CA ALA A 404 17.37 -17.53 1.43
C ALA A 404 17.08 -18.54 2.57
N ASP A 405 16.18 -18.19 3.49
CA ASP A 405 15.80 -18.94 4.68
C ASP A 405 14.49 -19.74 4.52
N ARG A 406 13.92 -19.81 3.31
CA ARG A 406 12.73 -20.62 3.02
C ARG A 406 13.05 -22.11 2.91
N SER A 407 12.10 -22.95 3.33
CA SER A 407 12.23 -24.41 3.36
C SER A 407 11.93 -25.09 2.03
N ASP A 408 11.25 -24.39 1.12
CA ASP A 408 10.91 -24.84 -0.22
C ASP A 408 12.06 -24.70 -1.25
N ILE A 409 13.18 -24.09 -0.86
CA ILE A 409 14.42 -24.08 -1.64
C ILE A 409 15.06 -25.48 -1.61
N PRO A 410 15.51 -26.04 -2.76
CA PRO A 410 16.18 -27.34 -2.78
C PRO A 410 17.36 -27.41 -1.82
N VAL A 411 17.45 -28.52 -1.09
CA VAL A 411 18.51 -28.76 -0.10
C VAL A 411 19.90 -28.70 -0.74
N GLY A 412 20.91 -28.38 0.08
CA GLY A 412 22.29 -28.25 -0.38
C GLY A 412 22.66 -26.86 -0.92
N LEU A 413 21.75 -25.88 -0.93
CA LEU A 413 22.21 -24.49 -1.09
C LEU A 413 23.05 -24.11 0.14
N SER A 414 24.16 -23.39 -0.07
CA SER A 414 25.08 -23.08 1.03
C SER A 414 24.39 -22.30 2.15
N ASN A 415 24.46 -22.84 3.37
CA ASN A 415 24.02 -22.20 4.61
C ASN A 415 25.20 -21.85 5.53
N ASN A 416 26.43 -21.88 5.00
CA ASN A 416 27.61 -21.55 5.77
C ASN A 416 27.51 -20.07 6.20
N ARG A 417 27.73 -19.79 7.49
CA ARG A 417 27.75 -18.43 8.04
C ARG A 417 28.73 -17.45 7.36
N HIS A 418 29.68 -17.98 6.59
CA HIS A 418 30.66 -17.22 5.81
C HIS A 418 30.28 -17.04 4.34
N ASP A 419 29.16 -17.62 3.91
CA ASP A 419 28.58 -17.43 2.59
C ASP A 419 27.36 -16.50 2.72
N LEU A 420 27.20 -15.60 1.77
CA LEU A 420 26.08 -14.68 1.69
C LEU A 420 25.30 -14.95 0.41
N VAL A 421 24.07 -15.43 0.55
CA VAL A 421 23.15 -15.61 -0.57
C VAL A 421 22.55 -14.25 -0.94
N LYS A 422 22.77 -13.79 -2.18
CA LYS A 422 22.30 -12.48 -2.66
C LYS A 422 21.01 -12.52 -3.45
N GLY A 423 20.58 -13.70 -3.86
CA GLY A 423 19.27 -13.94 -4.45
C GLY A 423 19.10 -15.40 -4.82
N VAL A 424 17.86 -15.88 -4.75
CA VAL A 424 17.45 -17.23 -5.14
C VAL A 424 16.22 -17.12 -6.01
N TRP A 425 16.30 -17.61 -7.23
CA TRP A 425 15.22 -17.56 -8.21
C TRP A 425 14.74 -18.96 -8.54
N ARG A 426 13.44 -19.09 -8.78
CA ARG A 426 12.83 -20.23 -9.47
C ARG A 426 12.27 -19.73 -10.79
N VAL A 427 12.61 -20.39 -11.90
CA VAL A 427 12.32 -19.88 -13.26
C VAL A 427 11.65 -20.95 -14.10
N GLY A 428 10.62 -20.55 -14.85
CA GLY A 428 9.91 -21.44 -15.77
C GLY A 428 9.40 -20.71 -17.01
N PHE A 429 9.11 -21.50 -18.04
CA PHE A 429 8.59 -21.05 -19.33
C PHE A 429 7.40 -21.90 -19.74
N SER A 430 6.34 -21.27 -20.25
CA SER A 430 5.09 -21.94 -20.63
C SER A 430 4.53 -21.49 -21.96
N SER A 431 3.79 -22.36 -22.65
CA SER A 431 3.07 -22.06 -23.90
C SER A 431 1.75 -21.31 -23.67
N VAL A 432 1.23 -21.32 -22.43
CA VAL A 432 -0.06 -20.70 -22.10
C VAL A 432 0.12 -19.34 -21.43
N SER A 433 -0.67 -18.38 -21.89
CA SER A 433 -0.74 -17.05 -21.30
C SER A 433 -1.66 -17.07 -20.09
N GLY A 434 -1.17 -16.64 -18.94
CA GLY A 434 -2.03 -16.20 -17.84
C GLY A 434 -2.12 -17.15 -16.64
N SER A 435 -3.04 -16.79 -15.76
CA SER A 435 -3.31 -17.34 -14.42
C SER A 435 -3.88 -18.75 -14.41
N ALA A 436 -3.56 -19.57 -15.42
CA ALA A 436 -3.89 -20.97 -15.37
C ALA A 436 -3.17 -21.57 -14.16
N ALA A 437 -3.92 -22.28 -13.33
CA ALA A 437 -3.39 -23.01 -12.17
C ALA A 437 -2.29 -24.02 -12.57
N GLU A 438 -2.17 -24.34 -13.87
CA GLU A 438 -1.23 -25.32 -14.40
C GLU A 438 -0.50 -24.75 -15.64
N PRO A 439 0.72 -24.22 -15.48
CA PRO A 439 1.58 -23.85 -16.61
C PRO A 439 1.90 -25.09 -17.45
N THR A 440 1.78 -25.00 -18.77
CA THR A 440 2.26 -26.06 -19.68
C THR A 440 3.72 -25.78 -20.05
N PRO A 441 4.71 -26.54 -19.55
CA PRO A 441 6.12 -26.25 -19.79
C PRO A 441 6.48 -26.35 -21.29
N VAL A 442 7.40 -25.48 -21.73
CA VAL A 442 7.97 -25.53 -23.09
C VAL A 442 9.40 -26.07 -23.08
N THR A 443 9.85 -26.61 -24.20
CA THR A 443 11.25 -27.04 -24.37
C THR A 443 12.11 -25.92 -24.94
N PHE A 444 13.35 -25.81 -24.48
CA PHE A 444 14.40 -24.95 -25.03
C PHE A 444 15.75 -25.65 -24.87
N GLU A 445 16.76 -25.20 -25.63
CA GLU A 445 18.13 -25.71 -25.53
C GLU A 445 19.09 -24.57 -25.17
N GLY A 446 20.01 -24.88 -24.25
CA GLY A 446 21.12 -24.02 -23.86
C GLY A 446 20.70 -22.60 -23.49
N MET A 447 20.17 -22.43 -22.28
CA MET A 447 19.86 -21.13 -21.68
C MET A 447 21.03 -20.60 -20.84
N THR A 448 21.43 -19.36 -21.09
CA THR A 448 22.30 -18.58 -20.21
C THR A 448 21.52 -17.44 -19.58
N VAL A 449 21.91 -17.01 -18.39
CA VAL A 449 21.25 -15.96 -17.62
C VAL A 449 22.27 -14.97 -17.07
N LYS A 450 21.97 -13.69 -17.21
CA LYS A 450 22.68 -12.58 -16.59
C LYS A 450 21.78 -11.95 -15.53
N PHE A 451 22.26 -11.85 -14.30
CA PHE A 451 21.53 -11.32 -13.15
C PHE A 451 22.09 -9.96 -12.73
N ARG A 452 21.22 -9.10 -12.21
CA ARG A 452 21.57 -7.88 -11.46
C ARG A 452 21.40 -8.22 -9.99
N TYR A 453 22.46 -8.11 -9.18
CA TYR A 453 22.42 -8.48 -7.75
C TYR A 453 22.65 -7.27 -6.86
N ASP A 454 22.08 -7.25 -5.66
CA ASP A 454 22.39 -6.20 -4.69
C ASP A 454 23.84 -6.34 -4.17
N PRO A 455 24.74 -5.35 -4.37
CA PRO A 455 26.10 -5.44 -3.85
C PRO A 455 26.20 -5.15 -2.33
N GLU A 456 25.13 -4.66 -1.69
CA GLU A 456 25.15 -4.28 -0.28
C GLU A 456 25.50 -5.47 0.63
N GLY A 457 26.32 -5.21 1.65
CA GLY A 457 26.71 -6.21 2.66
C GLY A 457 27.76 -7.25 2.21
N ILE A 458 28.20 -7.24 0.94
CA ILE A 458 29.25 -8.15 0.47
C ILE A 458 30.63 -7.61 0.87
N GLU A 459 31.42 -8.39 1.61
CA GLU A 459 32.77 -7.95 1.98
C GLU A 459 33.74 -8.00 0.76
N PRO A 460 34.75 -7.12 0.67
CA PRO A 460 35.64 -7.02 -0.48
C PRO A 460 36.44 -8.28 -0.83
N ASP A 461 36.65 -9.16 0.14
CA ASP A 461 37.36 -10.44 -0.03
C ASP A 461 36.46 -11.55 -0.57
N HIS A 462 35.14 -11.37 -0.60
CA HIS A 462 34.22 -12.35 -1.14
C HIS A 462 34.31 -12.41 -2.67
N LYS A 463 34.08 -13.61 -3.19
CA LYS A 463 33.91 -13.89 -4.61
C LYS A 463 32.50 -14.41 -4.88
N LEU A 464 31.95 -14.03 -6.02
CA LEU A 464 30.60 -14.36 -6.42
C LEU A 464 30.57 -15.57 -7.33
N GLY A 465 29.57 -16.44 -7.14
CA GLY A 465 29.24 -17.52 -8.05
C GLY A 465 27.74 -17.66 -8.27
N VAL A 466 27.37 -18.04 -9.49
CA VAL A 466 26.01 -18.48 -9.85
C VAL A 466 25.94 -19.99 -9.79
N TYR A 467 24.91 -20.49 -9.12
CA TYR A 467 24.59 -21.90 -8.93
C TYR A 467 23.23 -22.22 -9.54
N HIS A 468 23.08 -23.44 -10.04
CA HIS A 468 21.86 -23.96 -10.64
C HIS A 468 21.46 -25.29 -10.00
N HIS A 469 20.15 -25.51 -9.90
CA HIS A 469 19.55 -26.78 -9.51
C HIS A 469 18.34 -27.05 -10.41
N ASP A 470 18.28 -28.22 -11.05
CA ASP A 470 17.26 -28.56 -12.07
C ASP A 470 15.84 -28.72 -11.52
N GLY A 471 15.71 -28.89 -10.19
CA GLY A 471 14.45 -29.07 -9.48
C GLY A 471 14.14 -30.53 -9.15
N SER A 472 14.98 -31.47 -9.61
CA SER A 472 14.87 -32.89 -9.29
C SER A 472 15.10 -33.12 -7.80
N PRO A 473 14.29 -33.95 -7.12
CA PRO A 473 14.52 -34.31 -5.71
C PRO A 473 15.88 -35.00 -5.46
N SER A 474 16.48 -35.55 -6.52
CA SER A 474 17.81 -36.20 -6.49
C SER A 474 18.92 -35.31 -7.06
N GLY A 475 18.56 -34.12 -7.53
CA GLY A 475 19.48 -33.12 -8.05
C GLY A 475 20.34 -32.50 -6.95
N GLY A 476 21.37 -31.77 -7.37
CA GLY A 476 22.23 -31.01 -6.47
C GLY A 476 22.60 -29.67 -7.08
N TRP A 477 22.94 -28.71 -6.23
CA TRP A 477 23.38 -27.40 -6.68
C TRP A 477 24.75 -27.49 -7.37
N SER A 478 24.81 -27.05 -8.62
CA SER A 478 26.04 -27.04 -9.43
C SER A 478 26.41 -25.61 -9.80
N ARG A 479 27.72 -25.30 -9.84
CA ARG A 479 28.17 -23.97 -10.26
C ARG A 479 28.06 -23.86 -11.78
N VAL A 480 27.30 -22.88 -12.26
CA VAL A 480 27.12 -22.59 -13.70
C VAL A 480 27.78 -21.28 -14.13
N SER A 481 28.33 -20.52 -13.18
CA SER A 481 29.35 -19.51 -13.44
C SER A 481 30.73 -20.15 -13.61
N GLY A 482 31.55 -19.62 -14.50
CA GLY A 482 32.85 -20.20 -14.83
C GLY A 482 33.81 -20.22 -13.65
N THR A 483 34.51 -19.10 -13.45
CA THR A 483 35.31 -18.85 -12.24
C THR A 483 34.54 -17.95 -11.28
N LEU A 484 34.89 -18.00 -10.00
CA LEU A 484 34.31 -17.08 -9.03
C LEU A 484 34.77 -15.65 -9.36
N VAL A 485 33.83 -14.72 -9.43
CA VAL A 485 34.05 -13.36 -9.90
C VAL A 485 34.37 -12.45 -8.71
N THR A 486 35.35 -11.55 -8.88
CA THR A 486 35.61 -10.49 -7.89
C THR A 486 34.46 -9.49 -7.90
N LEU A 487 33.99 -9.07 -6.73
CA LEU A 487 32.97 -8.04 -6.60
C LEU A 487 33.37 -6.77 -7.36
N ASP A 488 32.48 -6.28 -8.21
CA ASP A 488 32.55 -4.94 -8.81
C ASP A 488 31.23 -4.21 -8.49
N PRO A 489 31.19 -3.39 -7.42
CA PRO A 489 29.99 -2.66 -7.04
C PRO A 489 29.52 -1.66 -8.10
N ALA A 490 30.41 -1.21 -9.00
CA ALA A 490 30.06 -0.28 -10.09
C ALA A 490 29.41 -1.02 -11.27
N ASN A 491 29.67 -2.32 -11.43
CA ASN A 491 29.04 -3.18 -12.41
C ASN A 491 28.46 -4.44 -11.76
N PRO A 492 27.36 -4.30 -10.99
CA PRO A 492 26.80 -5.35 -10.15
C PRO A 492 25.94 -6.35 -10.95
N TYR A 493 26.57 -6.98 -11.94
CA TYR A 493 26.02 -8.05 -12.76
C TYR A 493 26.89 -9.30 -12.71
N ILE A 494 26.26 -10.46 -12.81
CA ILE A 494 26.94 -11.74 -12.93
C ILE A 494 26.15 -12.65 -13.87
N GLU A 495 26.83 -13.53 -14.59
CA GLU A 495 26.20 -14.41 -15.58
C GLU A 495 26.64 -15.86 -15.48
N THR A 496 25.81 -16.74 -16.02
CA THR A 496 26.14 -18.14 -16.26
C THR A 496 27.06 -18.24 -17.48
N THR A 497 28.09 -19.08 -17.39
CA THR A 497 28.93 -19.45 -18.55
C THR A 497 28.61 -20.84 -19.07
N THR A 498 28.02 -21.68 -18.23
CA THR A 498 27.49 -22.99 -18.61
C THR A 498 26.00 -22.83 -18.90
N ALA A 499 25.59 -23.20 -20.10
CA ALA A 499 24.18 -23.16 -20.48
C ALA A 499 23.41 -24.30 -19.78
N VAL A 500 22.16 -24.04 -19.44
CA VAL A 500 21.26 -25.05 -18.84
C VAL A 500 20.18 -25.44 -19.85
N ASP A 501 19.81 -26.71 -19.86
CA ASP A 501 18.74 -27.21 -20.72
C ASP A 501 17.41 -27.29 -19.98
N ALA A 502 16.32 -27.29 -20.75
CA ALA A 502 14.98 -27.43 -20.20
C ALA A 502 14.81 -28.81 -19.53
N SER A 503 14.31 -28.83 -18.30
CA SER A 503 13.79 -30.05 -17.67
C SER A 503 12.32 -30.31 -18.08
N SER A 504 11.82 -31.50 -17.79
CA SER A 504 10.40 -31.86 -18.01
C SER A 504 9.45 -31.29 -16.94
N GLU A 505 9.99 -30.65 -15.91
CA GLU A 505 9.23 -30.09 -14.80
C GLU A 505 8.50 -28.80 -15.20
N THR A 506 7.48 -28.40 -14.43
CA THR A 506 6.79 -27.11 -14.63
C THR A 506 7.76 -25.94 -14.61
N TRP A 507 8.71 -25.98 -13.67
CA TRP A 507 9.81 -25.03 -13.55
C TRP A 507 11.00 -25.49 -14.39
N ASN A 508 10.77 -25.59 -15.70
CA ASN A 508 11.67 -26.19 -16.68
C ASN A 508 13.06 -25.54 -16.78
N ALA A 509 13.27 -24.32 -16.27
CA ALA A 509 14.61 -23.74 -16.15
C ALA A 509 15.28 -24.00 -14.80
N GLY A 510 14.51 -24.44 -13.80
CA GLY A 510 14.98 -24.79 -12.47
C GLY A 510 15.21 -23.57 -11.58
N TRP A 511 16.14 -23.76 -10.65
CA TRP A 511 16.52 -22.80 -9.63
C TRP A 511 17.88 -22.19 -9.93
N PHE A 512 18.04 -20.92 -9.57
CA PHE A 512 19.30 -20.20 -9.64
C PHE A 512 19.58 -19.53 -8.30
N ALA A 513 20.85 -19.48 -7.90
CA ALA A 513 21.27 -18.74 -6.72
C ALA A 513 22.58 -18.00 -6.97
N ILE A 514 22.69 -16.77 -6.43
CA ILE A 514 23.95 -16.04 -6.34
C ILE A 514 24.47 -16.16 -4.92
N VAL A 515 25.69 -16.67 -4.79
CA VAL A 515 26.35 -16.84 -3.50
C VAL A 515 27.68 -16.08 -3.53
N ALA A 516 27.83 -15.13 -2.62
CA ALA A 516 29.10 -14.50 -2.29
C ALA A 516 29.81 -15.32 -1.21
N ARG A 517 31.11 -15.57 -1.36
CA ARG A 517 31.88 -16.41 -0.41
C ARG A 517 33.34 -16.05 -0.32
N LYS A 518 33.97 -16.34 0.81
CA LYS A 518 35.42 -16.20 0.93
C LYS A 518 36.14 -17.24 0.06
N PRO A 519 37.20 -16.86 -0.69
CA PRO A 519 37.89 -17.73 -1.65
C PRO A 519 38.55 -18.98 -1.03
N ASN A 520 38.72 -19.01 0.30
CA ASN A 520 39.36 -20.11 1.04
C ASN A 520 38.37 -20.94 1.89
N GLY A 521 37.06 -20.68 1.80
CA GLY A 521 36.04 -21.46 2.48
C GLY A 521 35.71 -22.74 1.71
N THR A 522 36.01 -23.90 2.27
CA THR A 522 35.47 -25.18 1.77
C THR A 522 33.95 -25.15 1.84
N VAL A 523 33.27 -25.48 0.74
CA VAL A 523 31.81 -25.60 0.73
C VAL A 523 31.44 -26.91 1.41
N TYR A 524 30.78 -26.82 2.55
CA TYR A 524 30.12 -27.98 3.15
C TYR A 524 28.70 -28.03 2.59
N PHE A 525 28.51 -28.80 1.52
CA PHE A 525 27.20 -29.26 1.12
C PHE A 525 26.77 -30.32 2.15
N LEU A 526 25.76 -30.04 2.96
CA LEU A 526 25.13 -31.10 3.77
C LEU A 526 24.37 -32.02 2.81
N ARG A 527 24.65 -33.33 2.93
CA ARG A 527 23.93 -34.39 2.21
C ARG A 527 22.51 -34.53 2.74
#